data_AF-A0A7X3ZPZ3-F1
#
_entry.id   AF-A0A7X3ZPZ3-F1
#
_cell.length_a   1.000
_cell.length_b   1.000
_cell.length_c   1.000
_cell.angle_alpha   90.00
_cell.angle_beta   90.00
_cell.angle_gamma   90.00
#
_symmetry.space_group_name_H-M   'P 1'
#
loop_
_entity.id
_entity.type
_entity.pdbx_description
1 polymer ?
#
loop_
_entity_poly.entity_id
_entity_poly.type
_entity_poly.pdbx_seq_one_letter_code
_entity_poly.pdbx_strand_id
1 'polypeptide(L)'
;MQQKFPCLDIPSTEGIKYAGSKLKLIPQILQLTQKVDAKTVLDGFSGTTRVSQAFAKLGYSVVCNDIAYWSEVLGTCYLLNTKQHTEYQPLIDHLNSVPPIDGWFTEHYGGHANDGCGVQADGLKKPWQLHNTRKLDGIRQEIDDLNLDRVDKAVALTSLMLGLDRVDSTLGHFSAYLKDWSPRSYKELALEVPKVFTSEGNHEVCKSDIFDLVPNVNVDLAYFDPPYGSNNEKMPPSRVRYAAYYHLWKSIILYDKPELFGKAKRRKDTSDQLSASVFEEFRRNTNGRFIAVEAIEKLIKVTQARWIILSYSSGGRATAEELNDVMHSNGKLLAVVEMNYKRNVMAGMKWTHEWVTAAQKPNREFLFLLEKS
;
A
#
# COMPACT_ATOMS: atom_id res chain seq x y z
N MET A 1 23.19 -8.14 27.12
CA MET A 1 23.55 -9.01 25.98
C MET A 1 22.70 -8.59 24.78
N GLN A 2 23.29 -8.00 23.74
CA GLN A 2 22.57 -7.84 22.47
C GLN A 2 22.39 -9.23 21.87
N GLN A 3 21.15 -9.74 21.85
CA GLN A 3 20.81 -10.91 21.03
C GLN A 3 21.15 -10.56 19.59
N LYS A 4 22.27 -11.08 19.08
CA LYS A 4 22.51 -11.14 17.64
C LYS A 4 21.55 -12.16 17.09
N PHE A 5 20.45 -11.67 16.51
CA PHE A 5 19.58 -12.49 15.67
C PHE A 5 20.43 -13.13 14.56
N PRO A 6 20.18 -14.38 14.15
CA PRO A 6 20.77 -14.91 12.93
C PRO A 6 20.49 -13.92 11.80
N CYS A 7 21.46 -13.74 10.90
CA CYS A 7 21.31 -12.84 9.76
C CYS A 7 20.13 -13.34 8.91
N LEU A 8 18.96 -12.73 9.11
CA LEU A 8 17.79 -13.03 8.32
C LEU A 8 18.09 -12.55 6.91
N ASP A 9 18.11 -13.47 5.95
CA ASP A 9 18.17 -13.08 4.54
C ASP A 9 16.84 -12.43 4.18
N ILE A 10 16.88 -11.14 3.88
CA ILE A 10 15.67 -10.33 3.69
C ILE A 10 15.29 -10.44 2.22
N PRO A 11 14.18 -11.13 1.90
CA PRO A 11 13.83 -11.35 0.51
C PRO A 11 13.52 -10.01 -0.17
N SER A 12 13.94 -9.90 -1.44
CA SER A 12 13.55 -8.75 -2.26
C SER A 12 12.04 -8.76 -2.52
N THR A 13 11.43 -7.58 -2.58
CA THR A 13 9.99 -7.40 -2.84
C THR A 13 9.78 -6.36 -3.92
N GLU A 14 8.64 -6.44 -4.61
CA GLU A 14 8.28 -5.54 -5.70
C GLU A 14 6.98 -4.80 -5.41
N GLY A 15 6.80 -3.63 -6.02
CA GLY A 15 5.61 -2.80 -5.85
C GLY A 15 5.83 -1.41 -6.41
N ILE A 16 4.74 -0.74 -6.76
CA ILE A 16 4.67 0.64 -7.26
C ILE A 16 5.06 1.69 -6.20
N LYS A 17 5.25 2.97 -6.60
CA LYS A 17 5.38 4.07 -5.64
C LYS A 17 4.15 4.14 -4.74
N TYR A 18 4.41 4.18 -3.44
CA TYR A 18 3.36 4.11 -2.42
C TYR A 18 3.74 4.90 -1.18
N ALA A 19 2.86 5.82 -0.78
CA ALA A 19 3.02 6.67 0.38
C ALA A 19 2.84 5.82 1.64
N GLY A 20 3.86 5.79 2.49
CA GLY A 20 3.88 4.90 3.65
C GLY A 20 4.41 3.49 3.37
N SER A 21 4.97 3.23 2.19
CA SER A 21 5.58 1.93 1.86
C SER A 21 6.55 1.45 2.96
N LYS A 22 6.33 0.22 3.41
CA LYS A 22 7.07 -0.41 4.50
C LYS A 22 8.32 -1.16 4.07
N LEU A 23 8.79 -0.96 2.84
CA LEU A 23 10.00 -1.58 2.30
C LEU A 23 11.20 -1.51 3.27
N LYS A 24 11.44 -0.34 3.87
CA LYS A 24 12.55 -0.13 4.82
C LYS A 24 12.31 -0.73 6.21
N LEU A 25 11.06 -1.08 6.54
CA LEU A 25 10.64 -1.63 7.83
C LEU A 25 10.50 -3.17 7.83
N ILE A 26 10.52 -3.80 6.64
CA ILE A 26 10.50 -5.26 6.50
C ILE A 26 11.52 -5.97 7.43
N PRO A 27 12.80 -5.55 7.52
CA PRO A 27 13.76 -6.19 8.42
C PRO A 27 13.26 -6.28 9.86
N GLN A 28 12.69 -5.19 10.39
CA GLN A 28 12.26 -5.07 11.77
C GLN A 28 10.95 -5.82 12.02
N ILE A 29 10.02 -5.79 11.06
CA ILE A 29 8.78 -6.57 11.11
C ILE A 29 9.10 -8.06 11.21
N LEU A 30 10.04 -8.54 10.39
CA LEU A 30 10.47 -9.94 10.41
C LEU A 30 11.22 -10.30 11.69
N GLN A 31 12.09 -9.42 12.20
CA GLN A 31 12.77 -9.62 13.49
C GLN A 31 11.78 -9.70 14.67
N LEU A 32 10.72 -8.89 14.66
CA LEU A 32 9.66 -8.99 15.67
C LEU A 32 8.89 -10.31 15.53
N THR A 33 8.59 -10.73 14.31
CA THR A 33 7.89 -12.00 14.06
C THR A 33 8.71 -13.20 14.56
N GLN A 34 10.04 -13.20 14.42
CA GLN A 34 10.92 -14.26 14.94
C GLN A 34 10.95 -14.40 16.47
N LYS A 35 10.40 -13.43 17.22
CA LYS A 35 10.30 -13.53 18.68
C LYS A 35 9.15 -14.42 19.13
N VAL A 36 8.28 -14.80 18.20
CA VAL A 36 7.09 -15.61 18.46
C VAL A 36 7.08 -16.81 17.51
N ASP A 37 6.37 -17.87 17.86
CA ASP A 37 6.26 -19.08 17.05
C ASP A 37 5.06 -18.98 16.10
N ALA A 38 5.06 -17.97 15.24
CA ALA A 38 4.00 -17.75 14.26
C ALA A 38 4.29 -18.50 12.94
N LYS A 39 3.26 -19.11 12.36
CA LYS A 39 3.32 -19.80 11.05
C LYS A 39 2.34 -19.22 10.04
N THR A 40 1.22 -18.71 10.54
CA THR A 40 0.17 -18.04 9.79
C THR A 40 0.17 -16.55 10.12
N VAL A 41 0.12 -15.70 9.09
CA VAL A 41 0.20 -14.24 9.22
C VAL A 41 -0.93 -13.57 8.47
N LEU A 42 -1.64 -12.65 9.13
CA LEU A 42 -2.52 -11.68 8.48
C LEU A 42 -1.75 -10.39 8.22
N ASP A 43 -1.65 -9.96 6.96
CA ASP A 43 -1.28 -8.59 6.59
C ASP A 43 -2.58 -7.81 6.31
N GLY A 44 -3.08 -7.09 7.31
CA GLY A 44 -4.43 -6.52 7.28
C GLY A 44 -4.61 -5.28 6.38
N PHE A 45 -3.50 -4.61 6.05
CA PHE A 45 -3.45 -3.38 5.25
C PHE A 45 -2.27 -3.45 4.28
N SER A 46 -2.33 -4.44 3.39
CA SER A 46 -1.18 -4.88 2.60
C SER A 46 -0.66 -3.84 1.61
N GLY A 47 -1.49 -2.88 1.17
CA GLY A 47 -1.10 -1.84 0.22
C GLY A 47 -0.44 -2.43 -1.02
N THR A 48 0.87 -2.19 -1.20
CA THR A 48 1.64 -2.76 -2.34
C THR A 48 2.16 -4.18 -2.11
N THR A 49 1.66 -4.85 -1.08
CA THR A 49 1.94 -6.25 -0.71
C THR A 49 3.39 -6.57 -0.39
N ARG A 50 4.25 -5.57 -0.17
CA ARG A 50 5.67 -5.80 0.13
C ARG A 50 5.88 -6.61 1.41
N VAL A 51 5.10 -6.37 2.46
CA VAL A 51 5.22 -7.14 3.72
C VAL A 51 4.71 -8.57 3.52
N SER A 52 3.51 -8.72 2.92
CA SER A 52 2.96 -10.01 2.48
C SER A 52 3.93 -10.85 1.64
N GLN A 53 4.57 -10.27 0.62
CA GLN A 53 5.57 -10.93 -0.21
C GLN A 53 6.76 -11.44 0.61
N ALA A 54 7.25 -10.64 1.56
CA ALA A 54 8.38 -11.02 2.39
C ALA A 54 8.04 -12.22 3.30
N PHE A 55 6.85 -12.23 3.90
CA PHE A 55 6.38 -13.37 4.68
C PHE A 55 6.22 -14.62 3.82
N ALA A 56 5.58 -14.49 2.65
CA ALA A 56 5.36 -15.63 1.75
C ALA A 56 6.69 -16.26 1.29
N LYS A 57 7.68 -15.45 0.92
CA LYS A 57 9.02 -15.91 0.53
C LYS A 57 9.81 -16.57 1.66
N LEU A 58 9.43 -16.32 2.92
CA LEU A 58 10.04 -16.94 4.10
C LEU A 58 9.25 -18.16 4.60
N GLY A 59 8.27 -18.63 3.83
CA GLY A 59 7.54 -19.88 4.11
C GLY A 59 6.34 -19.73 5.04
N TYR A 60 5.93 -18.51 5.39
CA TYR A 60 4.70 -18.29 6.15
C TYR A 60 3.47 -18.50 5.27
N SER A 61 2.37 -18.98 5.85
CA SER A 61 1.05 -18.89 5.21
C SER A 61 0.48 -17.49 5.46
N VAL A 62 0.04 -16.80 4.40
CA VAL A 62 -0.26 -15.36 4.47
C VAL A 62 -1.69 -15.11 4.03
N VAL A 63 -2.48 -14.47 4.88
CA VAL A 63 -3.74 -13.82 4.51
C VAL A 63 -3.41 -12.36 4.20
N CYS A 64 -3.45 -11.98 2.94
CA CYS A 64 -3.15 -10.63 2.45
C CYS A 64 -4.46 -9.88 2.22
N ASN A 65 -4.69 -8.79 2.94
CA ASN A 65 -5.90 -7.99 2.81
C ASN A 65 -5.62 -6.51 2.56
N ASP A 66 -6.47 -5.88 1.76
CA ASP A 66 -6.61 -4.43 1.70
C ASP A 66 -8.01 -4.08 1.16
N ILE A 67 -8.48 -2.86 1.38
CA ILE A 67 -9.75 -2.40 0.79
C ILE A 67 -9.60 -2.08 -0.71
N ALA A 68 -8.38 -1.83 -1.18
CA ALA A 68 -8.09 -1.39 -2.53
C ALA A 68 -8.07 -2.53 -3.56
N TYR A 69 -8.82 -2.35 -4.66
CA TYR A 69 -8.83 -3.28 -5.82
C TYR A 69 -7.44 -3.57 -6.38
N TRP A 70 -6.59 -2.55 -6.48
CA TRP A 70 -5.24 -2.72 -7.02
C TRP A 70 -4.30 -3.47 -6.07
N SER A 71 -4.59 -3.46 -4.77
CA SER A 71 -3.83 -4.25 -3.79
C SER A 71 -4.17 -5.74 -3.90
N GLU A 72 -5.45 -6.08 -4.09
CA GLU A 72 -5.90 -7.45 -4.38
C GLU A 72 -5.23 -8.03 -5.63
N VAL A 73 -5.10 -7.23 -6.69
CA VAL A 73 -4.41 -7.63 -7.92
C VAL A 73 -2.93 -7.91 -7.66
N LEU A 74 -2.23 -7.03 -6.92
CA LEU A 74 -0.83 -7.27 -6.52
C LEU A 74 -0.70 -8.52 -5.65
N GLY A 75 -1.62 -8.72 -4.69
CA GLY A 75 -1.65 -9.89 -3.83
C GLY A 75 -1.83 -11.16 -4.65
N THR A 76 -2.80 -11.17 -5.56
CA THR A 76 -3.07 -12.30 -6.46
C THR A 76 -1.86 -12.59 -7.35
N CYS A 77 -1.23 -11.56 -7.94
CA CYS A 77 -0.05 -11.69 -8.79
C CYS A 77 1.14 -12.31 -8.06
N TYR A 78 1.40 -11.94 -6.81
CA TYR A 78 2.62 -12.37 -6.12
C TYR A 78 2.42 -13.57 -5.20
N LEU A 79 1.32 -13.64 -4.46
CA LEU A 79 1.11 -14.69 -3.45
C LEU A 79 0.42 -15.93 -4.01
N LEU A 80 -0.43 -15.78 -5.03
CA LEU A 80 -1.18 -16.91 -5.61
C LEU A 80 -0.52 -17.45 -6.89
N ASN A 81 0.64 -16.93 -7.26
CA ASN A 81 1.36 -17.37 -8.45
C ASN A 81 1.98 -18.76 -8.26
N THR A 82 1.78 -19.62 -9.27
CA THR A 82 2.33 -20.98 -9.33
C THR A 82 3.25 -21.21 -10.52
N LYS A 83 3.39 -20.23 -11.43
CA LYS A 83 4.20 -20.31 -12.65
C LYS A 83 5.56 -19.66 -12.47
N GLN A 84 6.55 -20.12 -13.21
CA GLN A 84 7.87 -19.47 -13.25
C GLN A 84 7.82 -18.16 -14.05
N HIS A 85 8.74 -17.25 -13.74
CA HIS A 85 8.87 -15.95 -14.41
C HIS A 85 8.87 -16.07 -15.94
N THR A 86 9.65 -17.01 -16.49
CA THR A 86 9.79 -17.20 -17.95
C THR A 86 8.50 -17.61 -18.65
N GLU A 87 7.55 -18.21 -17.93
CA GLU A 87 6.28 -18.68 -18.52
C GLU A 87 5.36 -17.52 -18.90
N TYR A 88 5.52 -16.35 -18.28
CA TYR A 88 4.75 -15.15 -18.59
C TYR A 88 5.36 -14.32 -19.72
N GLN A 89 6.58 -14.63 -20.17
CA GLN A 89 7.26 -13.84 -21.19
C GLN A 89 6.45 -13.72 -22.49
N PRO A 90 5.86 -14.80 -23.05
CA PRO A 90 5.03 -14.70 -24.25
C PRO A 90 3.81 -13.78 -24.09
N LEU A 91 3.16 -13.81 -22.92
CA LEU A 91 2.04 -12.92 -22.62
C LEU A 91 2.49 -11.45 -22.58
N ILE A 92 3.60 -11.15 -21.91
CA ILE A 92 4.11 -9.80 -21.80
C ILE A 92 4.62 -9.27 -23.15
N ASP A 93 5.27 -10.11 -23.95
CA ASP A 93 5.71 -9.75 -25.31
C ASP A 93 4.51 -9.43 -26.21
N HIS A 94 3.45 -10.25 -26.13
CA HIS A 94 2.19 -9.99 -26.83
C HIS A 94 1.60 -8.63 -26.45
N LEU A 95 1.44 -8.34 -25.16
CA LEU A 95 0.91 -7.06 -24.68
C LEU A 95 1.80 -5.86 -25.11
N ASN A 96 3.12 -6.04 -25.09
CA ASN A 96 4.06 -5.04 -25.61
C ASN A 96 3.93 -4.83 -27.13
N SER A 97 3.43 -5.81 -27.89
CA SER A 97 3.19 -5.67 -29.34
C SER A 97 1.86 -4.98 -29.70
N VAL A 98 0.91 -4.90 -28.77
CA VAL A 98 -0.44 -4.33 -29.01
C VAL A 98 -0.36 -2.90 -29.58
N PRO A 99 -1.03 -2.58 -30.70
CA PRO A 99 -1.01 -1.24 -31.25
C PRO A 99 -1.65 -0.23 -30.27
N PRO A 100 -1.09 0.99 -30.15
CA PRO A 100 -1.70 2.04 -29.33
C PRO A 100 -3.02 2.51 -29.94
N ILE A 101 -4.03 2.75 -29.09
CA ILE A 101 -5.34 3.28 -29.50
C ILE A 101 -5.71 4.49 -28.65
N ASP A 102 -6.60 5.34 -29.15
CA ASP A 102 -7.15 6.42 -28.34
C ASP A 102 -8.35 5.88 -27.56
N GLY A 103 -8.31 6.01 -26.23
CA GLY A 103 -9.40 5.61 -25.36
C GLY A 103 -9.60 6.56 -24.18
N TRP A 104 -10.28 6.08 -23.14
CA TRP A 104 -10.71 6.88 -21.99
C TRP A 104 -9.52 7.42 -21.20
N PHE A 105 -8.43 6.65 -21.07
CA PHE A 105 -7.23 7.12 -20.37
C PHE A 105 -6.52 8.20 -21.19
N THR A 106 -6.44 8.04 -22.51
CA THR A 106 -5.89 9.05 -23.43
C THR A 106 -6.64 10.36 -23.35
N GLU A 107 -7.97 10.31 -23.41
CA GLU A 107 -8.82 11.51 -23.36
C GLU A 107 -8.64 12.30 -22.04
N HIS A 108 -8.57 11.59 -20.91
CA HIS A 108 -8.62 12.27 -19.61
C HIS A 108 -7.26 12.50 -18.96
N TYR A 109 -6.30 11.62 -19.18
CA TYR A 109 -5.01 11.58 -18.49
C TYR A 109 -3.80 11.63 -19.44
N GLY A 110 -4.01 11.65 -20.76
CA GLY A 110 -2.97 11.89 -21.75
C GLY A 110 -2.69 13.38 -21.94
N GLY A 111 -1.42 13.73 -22.15
CA GLY A 111 -0.98 15.10 -22.43
C GLY A 111 0.12 15.17 -23.48
N HIS A 112 0.13 16.23 -24.27
CA HIS A 112 1.24 16.53 -25.17
C HIS A 112 2.45 17.08 -24.39
N ALA A 113 3.64 16.96 -24.97
CA ALA A 113 4.89 17.36 -24.34
C ALA A 113 4.99 18.89 -24.08
N ASN A 114 4.36 19.72 -24.92
CA ASN A 114 4.30 21.20 -24.82
C ASN A 114 5.62 21.84 -24.35
N ASP A 115 6.71 21.62 -25.07
CA ASP A 115 8.06 22.13 -24.74
C ASP A 115 8.52 21.81 -23.30
N GLY A 116 8.10 20.67 -22.76
CA GLY A 116 8.40 20.24 -21.39
C GLY A 116 7.32 20.55 -20.35
N CYS A 117 6.27 21.28 -20.72
CA CYS A 117 5.17 21.60 -19.83
C CYS A 117 4.05 20.54 -19.86
N GLY A 118 3.68 20.01 -18.71
CA GLY A 118 2.57 19.06 -18.56
C GLY A 118 1.18 19.70 -18.58
N VAL A 119 1.08 21.03 -18.63
CA VAL A 119 -0.20 21.75 -18.70
C VAL A 119 -0.74 21.71 -20.14
N GLN A 120 -1.98 21.29 -20.30
CA GLN A 120 -2.65 21.15 -21.60
C GLN A 120 -3.54 22.36 -21.91
N ALA A 121 -4.16 22.38 -23.09
CA ALA A 121 -5.05 23.46 -23.53
C ALA A 121 -6.26 23.68 -22.58
N ASP A 122 -6.67 22.65 -21.84
CA ASP A 122 -7.70 22.73 -20.79
C ASP A 122 -7.20 23.37 -19.48
N GLY A 123 -5.93 23.79 -19.42
CA GLY A 123 -5.28 24.34 -18.23
C GLY A 123 -4.95 23.30 -17.16
N LEU A 124 -5.16 22.01 -17.43
CA LEU A 124 -4.93 20.92 -16.49
C LEU A 124 -3.59 20.23 -16.76
N LYS A 125 -2.99 19.74 -15.69
CA LYS A 125 -1.80 18.89 -15.75
C LYS A 125 -2.21 17.44 -15.99
N LYS A 126 -1.34 16.64 -16.59
CA LYS A 126 -1.60 15.23 -16.89
C LYS A 126 -0.52 14.33 -16.26
N PRO A 127 -0.87 13.13 -15.78
CA PRO A 127 0.08 12.20 -15.19
C PRO A 127 0.97 11.49 -16.20
N TRP A 128 0.53 11.35 -17.46
CA TRP A 128 1.27 10.65 -18.51
C TRP A 128 1.23 11.40 -19.83
N GLN A 129 2.28 11.24 -20.63
CA GLN A 129 2.30 11.74 -22.00
C GLN A 129 1.40 10.89 -22.91
N LEU A 130 0.91 11.51 -23.98
CA LEU A 130 -0.11 10.96 -24.87
C LEU A 130 0.26 9.58 -25.42
N HIS A 131 1.51 9.35 -25.83
CA HIS A 131 1.94 8.06 -26.37
C HIS A 131 1.78 6.92 -25.34
N ASN A 132 2.05 7.19 -24.07
CA ASN A 132 1.93 6.21 -22.99
C ASN A 132 0.46 5.91 -22.64
N THR A 133 -0.43 6.90 -22.68
CA THR A 133 -1.86 6.65 -22.44
C THR A 133 -2.52 5.90 -23.60
N ARG A 134 -2.09 6.13 -24.84
CA ARG A 134 -2.61 5.37 -26.00
C ARG A 134 -2.20 3.91 -25.94
N LYS A 135 -0.96 3.66 -25.52
CA LYS A 135 -0.47 2.29 -25.27
C LYS A 135 -1.21 1.63 -24.11
N LEU A 136 -1.49 2.36 -23.03
CA LEU A 136 -2.33 1.91 -21.92
C LEU A 136 -3.74 1.50 -22.38
N ASP A 137 -4.43 2.36 -23.13
CA ASP A 137 -5.79 2.06 -23.61
C ASP A 137 -5.80 0.77 -24.45
N GLY A 138 -4.82 0.60 -25.35
CA GLY A 138 -4.70 -0.61 -26.17
C GLY A 138 -4.42 -1.87 -25.36
N ILE A 139 -3.43 -1.82 -24.46
CA ILE A 139 -3.10 -2.96 -23.60
C ILE A 139 -4.28 -3.34 -22.71
N ARG A 140 -5.04 -2.37 -22.19
CA ARG A 140 -6.15 -2.69 -21.29
C ARG A 140 -7.36 -3.27 -21.97
N GLN A 141 -7.62 -2.87 -23.20
CA GLN A 141 -8.60 -3.55 -24.04
C GLN A 141 -8.16 -5.00 -24.29
N GLU A 142 -6.89 -5.20 -24.72
CA GLU A 142 -6.37 -6.53 -24.99
C GLU A 142 -6.42 -7.47 -23.77
N ILE A 143 -6.08 -7.00 -22.57
CA ILE A 143 -6.17 -7.81 -21.34
C ILE A 143 -7.60 -8.31 -21.07
N ASP A 144 -8.62 -7.53 -21.41
CA ASP A 144 -10.02 -7.95 -21.24
C ASP A 144 -10.47 -8.89 -22.37
N ASP A 145 -9.95 -8.73 -23.58
CA ASP A 145 -10.24 -9.58 -24.75
C ASP A 145 -9.59 -10.98 -24.65
N LEU A 146 -8.41 -11.10 -24.01
CA LEU A 146 -7.66 -12.35 -23.87
C LEU A 146 -8.33 -13.40 -22.94
N ASN A 147 -9.34 -13.01 -22.15
CA ASN A 147 -10.02 -13.88 -21.19
C ASN A 147 -9.08 -14.74 -20.32
N LEU A 148 -8.02 -14.10 -19.80
CA LEU A 148 -7.00 -14.74 -18.96
C LEU A 148 -7.61 -15.29 -17.66
N ASP A 149 -7.01 -16.36 -17.12
CA ASP A 149 -7.34 -16.81 -15.77
C ASP A 149 -7.01 -15.74 -14.72
N ARG A 150 -7.53 -15.92 -13.50
CA ARG A 150 -7.41 -14.92 -12.43
C ARG A 150 -5.97 -14.50 -12.15
N VAL A 151 -5.02 -15.44 -12.12
CA VAL A 151 -3.62 -15.18 -11.78
C VAL A 151 -2.91 -14.56 -12.97
N ASP A 152 -3.08 -15.11 -14.17
CA ASP A 152 -2.48 -14.55 -15.39
C ASP A 152 -2.96 -13.12 -15.66
N LYS A 153 -4.25 -12.84 -15.45
CA LYS A 153 -4.82 -11.49 -15.52
C LYS A 153 -4.18 -10.57 -14.48
N ALA A 154 -4.00 -11.05 -13.24
CA ALA A 154 -3.36 -10.26 -12.19
C ALA A 154 -1.89 -9.95 -12.49
N VAL A 155 -1.17 -10.88 -13.11
CA VAL A 155 0.21 -10.68 -13.58
C VAL A 155 0.28 -9.64 -14.69
N ALA A 156 -0.58 -9.74 -15.70
CA ALA A 156 -0.66 -8.75 -16.79
C ALA A 156 -0.98 -7.34 -16.27
N LEU A 157 -1.97 -7.22 -15.38
CA LEU A 157 -2.37 -5.94 -14.78
C LEU A 157 -1.27 -5.35 -13.88
N THR A 158 -0.58 -6.20 -13.11
CA THR A 158 0.55 -5.80 -12.27
C THR A 158 1.72 -5.30 -13.13
N SER A 159 2.03 -6.01 -14.22
CA SER A 159 3.06 -5.61 -15.19
C SER A 159 2.76 -4.22 -15.77
N LEU A 160 1.51 -3.99 -16.18
CA LEU A 160 1.07 -2.70 -16.68
C LEU A 160 1.19 -1.59 -15.63
N MET A 161 0.77 -1.84 -14.39
CA MET A 161 0.90 -0.87 -13.30
C MET A 161 2.36 -0.48 -13.05
N LEU A 162 3.27 -1.46 -13.02
CA LEU A 162 4.71 -1.23 -12.86
C LEU A 162 5.27 -0.43 -14.05
N GLY A 163 4.88 -0.77 -15.28
CA GLY A 163 5.25 -0.03 -16.49
C GLY A 163 4.82 1.44 -16.42
N LEU A 164 3.56 1.70 -16.05
CA LEU A 164 3.01 3.04 -15.92
C LEU A 164 3.67 3.85 -14.80
N ASP A 165 3.98 3.22 -13.67
CA ASP A 165 4.66 3.84 -12.53
C ASP A 165 6.07 4.34 -12.93
N ARG A 166 6.73 3.64 -13.86
CA ARG A 166 8.05 4.00 -14.41
C ARG A 166 8.02 5.18 -15.38
N VAL A 167 6.87 5.51 -15.98
CA VAL A 167 6.74 6.56 -17.01
C VAL A 167 5.79 7.69 -16.62
N ASP A 168 5.43 7.81 -15.35
CA ASP A 168 4.54 8.88 -14.86
C ASP A 168 5.26 10.23 -14.62
N SER A 169 4.45 11.28 -14.45
CA SER A 169 4.85 12.62 -14.05
C SER A 169 4.14 13.07 -12.78
N THR A 170 4.34 12.29 -11.70
CA THR A 170 3.71 12.53 -10.39
C THR A 170 4.74 12.58 -9.25
N LEU A 171 4.26 12.98 -8.06
CA LEU A 171 5.02 12.91 -6.80
C LEU A 171 4.91 11.54 -6.10
N GLY A 172 4.44 10.50 -6.80
CA GLY A 172 4.20 9.17 -6.23
C GLY A 172 2.74 8.91 -5.80
N HIS A 173 1.81 9.76 -6.23
CA HIS A 173 0.37 9.60 -6.08
C HIS A 173 -0.38 10.42 -7.15
N PHE A 174 -1.67 10.16 -7.34
CA PHE A 174 -2.49 10.77 -8.40
C PHE A 174 -3.46 11.86 -7.94
N SER A 175 -3.28 12.42 -6.74
CA SER A 175 -4.06 13.56 -6.29
C SER A 175 -3.57 14.90 -6.86
N ALA A 176 -2.34 14.93 -7.39
CA ALA A 176 -1.74 16.07 -8.07
C ALA A 176 -0.60 15.61 -8.98
N TYR A 177 -0.38 16.36 -10.07
CA TYR A 177 0.64 16.07 -11.09
C TYR A 177 1.69 17.19 -11.17
N LEU A 178 2.88 16.89 -11.69
CA LEU A 178 3.94 17.88 -11.88
C LEU A 178 3.55 18.89 -12.97
N LYS A 179 3.99 20.14 -12.81
CA LYS A 179 3.77 21.18 -13.83
C LYS A 179 4.59 20.87 -15.07
N ASP A 180 5.87 20.56 -14.87
CA ASP A 180 6.79 20.20 -15.93
C ASP A 180 6.90 18.67 -16.01
N TRP A 181 7.09 18.14 -17.21
CA TRP A 181 7.23 16.71 -17.44
C TRP A 181 8.47 16.16 -16.73
N SER A 182 8.30 15.07 -15.99
CA SER A 182 9.43 14.33 -15.43
C SER A 182 10.28 13.75 -16.59
N PRO A 183 11.62 13.65 -16.45
CA PRO A 183 12.45 13.04 -17.49
C PRO A 183 12.04 11.61 -17.86
N ARG A 184 11.51 10.84 -16.89
CA ARG A 184 11.03 9.48 -17.14
C ARG A 184 9.76 9.41 -17.98
N SER A 185 8.94 10.46 -18.01
CA SER A 185 7.67 10.47 -18.75
C SER A 185 7.83 10.44 -20.27
N TYR A 186 9.03 10.75 -20.76
CA TYR A 186 9.38 10.67 -22.19
C TYR A 186 9.72 9.26 -22.66
N LYS A 187 9.93 8.32 -21.73
CA LYS A 187 10.15 6.92 -22.09
C LYS A 187 8.85 6.31 -22.60
N GLU A 188 8.97 5.28 -23.43
CA GLU A 188 7.84 4.47 -23.85
C GLU A 188 7.42 3.51 -22.73
N LEU A 189 6.11 3.30 -22.62
CA LEU A 189 5.52 2.29 -21.75
C LEU A 189 5.93 0.90 -22.26
N ALA A 190 6.79 0.24 -21.48
CA ALA A 190 7.17 -1.15 -21.68
C ALA A 190 6.80 -1.98 -20.45
N LEU A 191 6.09 -3.07 -20.70
CA LEU A 191 5.73 -4.08 -19.71
C LEU A 191 6.90 -5.03 -19.52
N GLU A 192 7.10 -5.46 -18.28
CA GLU A 192 8.08 -6.47 -17.90
C GLU A 192 7.36 -7.52 -17.07
N VAL A 193 7.76 -8.79 -17.18
CA VAL A 193 7.21 -9.82 -16.28
C VAL A 193 7.52 -9.41 -14.83
N PRO A 194 6.50 -9.25 -13.96
CA PRO A 194 6.72 -8.94 -12.55
C PRO A 194 7.63 -9.98 -11.90
N LYS A 195 8.28 -9.64 -10.78
CA LYS A 195 9.17 -10.53 -10.02
C LYS A 195 8.38 -11.56 -9.21
N VAL A 196 7.52 -12.29 -9.92
CA VAL A 196 6.73 -13.41 -9.42
C VAL A 196 7.64 -14.47 -8.83
N PHE A 197 7.10 -15.17 -7.85
CA PHE A 197 7.76 -16.29 -7.19
C PHE A 197 6.70 -17.35 -6.90
N THR A 198 7.15 -18.56 -6.64
CA THR A 198 6.31 -19.63 -6.11
C THR A 198 6.65 -19.82 -4.64
N SER A 199 5.65 -20.06 -3.81
CA SER A 199 5.82 -20.35 -2.39
C SER A 199 4.94 -21.54 -1.99
N GLU A 200 5.39 -22.28 -0.99
CA GLU A 200 4.69 -23.48 -0.50
C GLU A 200 3.61 -23.15 0.55
N GLY A 201 3.54 -21.90 1.00
CA GLY A 201 2.56 -21.44 1.98
C GLY A 201 1.13 -21.45 1.42
N ASN A 202 0.16 -21.72 2.29
CA ASN A 202 -1.25 -21.58 1.94
C ASN A 202 -1.62 -20.09 2.02
N HIS A 203 -1.61 -19.41 0.89
CA HIS A 203 -1.89 -17.98 0.82
C HIS A 203 -3.35 -17.70 0.47
N GLU A 204 -3.90 -16.66 1.08
CA GLU A 204 -5.21 -16.11 0.76
C GLU A 204 -5.08 -14.62 0.44
N VAL A 205 -5.86 -14.16 -0.53
CA VAL A 205 -5.89 -12.74 -0.92
C VAL A 205 -7.32 -12.27 -0.83
N CYS A 206 -7.55 -11.28 0.04
CA CYS A 206 -8.84 -10.71 0.37
C CYS A 206 -8.90 -9.23 -0.01
N LYS A 207 -10.10 -8.77 -0.40
CA LYS A 207 -10.40 -7.36 -0.65
C LYS A 207 -11.59 -6.90 0.17
N SER A 208 -11.36 -6.66 1.46
CA SER A 208 -12.41 -6.42 2.46
C SER A 208 -12.06 -5.26 3.39
N ASP A 209 -13.08 -4.62 3.98
CA ASP A 209 -12.85 -3.80 5.16
C ASP A 209 -12.29 -4.67 6.28
N ILE A 210 -11.33 -4.13 7.03
CA ILE A 210 -10.63 -4.89 8.05
C ILE A 210 -11.59 -5.38 9.15
N PHE A 211 -12.62 -4.60 9.49
CA PHE A 211 -13.55 -4.97 10.56
C PHE A 211 -14.53 -6.06 10.13
N ASP A 212 -14.73 -6.25 8.83
CA ASP A 212 -15.51 -7.37 8.28
C ASP A 212 -14.66 -8.64 8.19
N LEU A 213 -13.35 -8.48 7.94
CA LEU A 213 -12.43 -9.60 7.78
C LEU A 213 -12.02 -10.24 9.11
N VAL A 214 -11.49 -9.45 10.05
CA VAL A 214 -10.79 -9.98 11.23
C VAL A 214 -11.62 -10.88 12.15
N PRO A 215 -12.96 -10.78 12.24
CA PRO A 215 -13.75 -11.76 13.01
C PRO A 215 -13.75 -13.17 12.40
N ASN A 216 -13.44 -13.29 11.11
CA ASN A 216 -13.56 -14.52 10.33
C ASN A 216 -12.20 -15.15 9.96
N VAL A 217 -11.08 -14.51 10.32
CA VAL A 217 -9.72 -14.96 10.00
C VAL A 217 -8.99 -15.28 11.30
N ASN A 218 -8.58 -16.53 11.46
CA ASN A 218 -7.78 -17.00 12.60
C ASN A 218 -6.33 -17.25 12.14
N VAL A 219 -5.39 -16.50 12.71
CA VAL A 219 -3.96 -16.60 12.40
C VAL A 219 -3.13 -16.50 13.69
N ASP A 220 -1.89 -16.94 13.64
CA ASP A 220 -0.97 -16.83 14.78
C ASP A 220 -0.62 -15.36 15.06
N LEU A 221 -0.29 -14.62 13.99
CA LEU A 221 0.16 -13.23 14.05
C LEU A 221 -0.60 -12.33 13.06
N ALA A 222 -1.03 -11.15 13.51
CA ALA A 222 -1.56 -10.12 12.63
C ALA A 222 -0.62 -8.91 12.57
N TYR A 223 -0.27 -8.49 11.36
CA TYR A 223 0.43 -7.25 11.07
C TYR A 223 -0.57 -6.17 10.62
N PHE A 224 -0.54 -5.03 11.29
CA PHE A 224 -1.39 -3.89 10.98
C PHE A 224 -0.57 -2.63 10.73
N ASP A 225 -0.86 -1.98 9.61
CA ASP A 225 -0.34 -0.67 9.22
C ASP A 225 -1.46 0.18 8.60
N PRO A 226 -2.47 0.57 9.38
CA PRO A 226 -3.60 1.31 8.86
C PRO A 226 -3.17 2.68 8.29
N PRO A 227 -3.96 3.26 7.37
CA PRO A 227 -3.68 4.58 6.83
C PRO A 227 -3.86 5.64 7.92
N TYR A 228 -2.76 6.14 8.48
CA TYR A 228 -2.79 7.22 9.46
C TYR A 228 -3.02 8.57 8.78
N GLY A 229 -4.07 9.28 9.18
CA GLY A 229 -4.24 10.68 8.79
C GLY A 229 -3.09 11.54 9.33
N SER A 230 -2.58 12.49 8.55
CA SER A 230 -1.45 13.34 8.97
C SER A 230 -1.78 14.23 10.20
N ASN A 231 -0.81 14.63 11.01
CA ASN A 231 -1.05 15.48 12.18
C ASN A 231 -0.72 16.97 11.97
N ASN A 232 -1.16 17.57 10.86
CA ASN A 232 -1.13 19.04 10.72
C ASN A 232 -2.38 19.65 11.36
N GLU A 233 -2.30 20.02 12.64
CA GLU A 233 -3.33 20.83 13.35
C GLU A 233 -3.49 22.23 12.72
N LYS A 234 -2.47 22.72 12.00
CA LYS A 234 -2.42 24.08 11.43
C LYS A 234 -3.06 24.23 10.04
N MET A 235 -3.65 23.17 9.47
CA MET A 235 -4.28 23.25 8.14
C MET A 235 -5.75 22.81 8.18
N PRO A 236 -6.68 23.61 7.62
CA PRO A 236 -8.08 23.23 7.47
C PRO A 236 -8.25 21.96 6.62
N PRO A 237 -9.39 21.25 6.75
CA PRO A 237 -9.59 19.85 6.35
C PRO A 237 -9.71 19.59 4.84
N SER A 238 -9.07 20.37 3.97
CA SER A 238 -8.96 20.04 2.53
C SER A 238 -7.94 18.91 2.30
N ARG A 239 -8.08 17.81 3.03
CA ARG A 239 -7.16 16.69 2.99
C ARG A 239 -7.70 15.61 2.09
N VAL A 240 -6.99 15.42 0.98
CA VAL A 240 -7.12 14.26 0.12
C VAL A 240 -6.94 13.00 0.97
N ARG A 241 -8.00 12.19 1.09
CA ARG A 241 -7.96 10.88 1.78
C ARG A 241 -7.08 9.89 1.02
N TYR A 242 -6.62 8.84 1.71
CA TYR A 242 -5.72 7.84 1.15
C TYR A 242 -6.25 7.19 -0.14
N ALA A 243 -7.55 6.88 -0.18
CA ALA A 243 -8.23 6.33 -1.36
C ALA A 243 -8.06 7.20 -2.62
N ALA A 244 -7.98 8.51 -2.46
CA ALA A 244 -7.81 9.46 -3.56
C ALA A 244 -6.36 9.58 -4.07
N TYR A 245 -5.35 9.08 -3.35
CA TYR A 245 -3.98 9.03 -3.86
C TYR A 245 -3.79 7.99 -4.96
N TYR A 246 -4.54 6.90 -4.90
CA TYR A 246 -4.38 5.74 -5.79
C TYR A 246 -5.62 5.46 -6.65
N HIS A 247 -6.50 6.46 -6.79
CA HIS A 247 -7.76 6.35 -7.53
C HIS A 247 -7.56 5.90 -8.99
N LEU A 248 -6.49 6.32 -9.64
CA LEU A 248 -6.18 5.93 -11.01
C LEU A 248 -5.85 4.45 -11.14
N TRP A 249 -5.19 3.84 -10.15
CA TRP A 249 -4.98 2.39 -10.14
C TRP A 249 -6.30 1.64 -10.05
N LYS A 250 -7.30 2.16 -9.31
CA LYS A 250 -8.65 1.57 -9.30
C LYS A 250 -9.27 1.58 -10.70
N SER A 251 -9.20 2.70 -11.43
CA SER A 251 -9.70 2.77 -12.81
C SER A 251 -8.94 1.85 -13.75
N ILE A 252 -7.61 1.82 -13.64
CA ILE A 252 -6.77 0.92 -14.42
C ILE A 252 -7.07 -0.53 -14.07
N ILE A 253 -7.43 -0.92 -12.84
CA ILE A 253 -7.72 -2.32 -12.54
C ILE A 253 -9.14 -2.72 -12.93
N LEU A 254 -10.12 -1.85 -12.74
CA LEU A 254 -11.52 -2.12 -13.09
C LEU A 254 -11.83 -1.93 -14.58
N TYR A 255 -10.95 -1.25 -15.32
CA TYR A 255 -11.20 -0.78 -16.69
C TYR A 255 -12.52 0.00 -16.83
N ASP A 256 -12.90 0.71 -15.78
CA ASP A 256 -14.15 1.46 -15.75
C ASP A 256 -13.94 2.91 -16.16
N LYS A 257 -15.07 3.60 -16.38
CA LYS A 257 -15.12 5.00 -16.85
C LYS A 257 -15.92 5.84 -15.84
N PRO A 258 -15.40 6.03 -14.61
CA PRO A 258 -16.13 6.71 -13.55
C PRO A 258 -16.31 8.20 -13.85
N GLU A 259 -17.31 8.82 -13.22
CA GLU A 259 -17.44 10.28 -13.21
C GLU A 259 -16.23 10.91 -12.51
N LEU A 260 -15.70 11.99 -13.08
CA LEU A 260 -14.46 12.65 -12.66
C LEU A 260 -14.73 14.04 -12.06
N PHE A 261 -13.90 14.46 -11.09
CA PHE A 261 -14.00 15.80 -10.49
C PHE A 261 -12.63 16.42 -10.17
N GLY A 262 -12.62 17.75 -10.09
CA GLY A 262 -11.46 18.55 -9.70
C GLY A 262 -10.32 18.56 -10.73
N LYS A 263 -9.26 19.34 -10.43
CA LYS A 263 -8.15 19.60 -11.38
C LYS A 263 -7.32 18.36 -11.73
N ALA A 264 -7.24 17.39 -10.83
CA ALA A 264 -6.54 16.13 -11.07
C ALA A 264 -7.43 15.08 -11.77
N LYS A 265 -8.69 15.43 -12.09
CA LYS A 265 -9.71 14.50 -12.59
C LYS A 265 -9.77 13.22 -11.73
N ARG A 266 -10.03 13.39 -10.43
CA ARG A 266 -10.19 12.25 -9.50
C ARG A 266 -11.53 11.57 -9.72
N ARG A 267 -11.64 10.27 -9.41
CA ARG A 267 -12.93 9.58 -9.42
C ARG A 267 -13.87 10.15 -8.34
N LYS A 268 -15.12 10.47 -8.67
CA LYS A 268 -16.09 11.10 -7.75
C LYS A 268 -16.37 10.29 -6.48
N ASP A 269 -16.31 8.96 -6.58
CA ASP A 269 -16.45 8.01 -5.47
C ASP A 269 -15.27 8.05 -4.48
N THR A 270 -14.15 8.68 -4.84
CA THR A 270 -13.00 8.92 -3.94
C THR A 270 -13.02 10.30 -3.27
N SER A 271 -14.14 11.02 -3.36
CA SER A 271 -14.30 12.29 -2.65
C SER A 271 -14.30 12.08 -1.13
N ASP A 272 -13.82 13.08 -0.40
CA ASP A 272 -13.56 12.98 1.05
C ASP A 272 -14.84 12.73 1.88
N GLN A 273 -16.02 12.97 1.29
CA GLN A 273 -17.33 12.70 1.90
C GLN A 273 -17.74 11.22 1.84
N LEU A 274 -17.15 10.41 0.95
CA LEU A 274 -17.60 9.05 0.63
C LEU A 274 -16.59 7.96 0.97
N SER A 275 -15.28 8.24 0.92
CA SER A 275 -14.21 7.25 1.10
C SER A 275 -13.29 7.56 2.29
N ALA A 276 -13.87 7.90 3.45
CA ALA A 276 -13.09 8.15 4.66
C ALA A 276 -12.84 6.85 5.43
N SER A 277 -11.57 6.47 5.61
CA SER A 277 -11.19 5.44 6.58
C SER A 277 -11.33 5.98 8.00
N VAL A 278 -11.88 5.17 8.91
CA VAL A 278 -11.98 5.53 10.34
C VAL A 278 -10.60 5.74 10.98
N PHE A 279 -9.55 5.11 10.43
CA PHE A 279 -8.17 5.29 10.88
C PHE A 279 -7.55 6.63 10.43
N GLU A 280 -8.15 7.27 9.41
CA GLU A 280 -7.79 8.61 8.97
C GLU A 280 -8.59 9.70 9.69
N GLU A 281 -9.51 9.34 10.59
CA GLU A 281 -10.36 10.31 11.26
C GLU A 281 -9.61 11.19 12.24
N PHE A 282 -9.99 12.47 12.21
CA PHE A 282 -9.32 13.50 12.98
C PHE A 282 -10.15 14.04 14.13
N ARG A 283 -11.44 13.71 14.13
CA ARG A 283 -12.36 14.18 15.15
C ARG A 283 -12.14 13.36 16.42
N ARG A 284 -12.40 14.03 17.54
CA ARG A 284 -12.55 13.37 18.82
C ARG A 284 -14.02 13.00 19.00
N ASN A 285 -14.27 11.92 19.72
CA ASN A 285 -15.60 11.56 20.18
C ASN A 285 -16.09 12.54 21.27
N THR A 286 -17.28 12.30 21.81
CA THR A 286 -17.87 13.10 22.90
C THR A 286 -17.06 13.09 24.19
N ASN A 287 -16.21 12.09 24.39
CA ASN A 287 -15.37 11.91 25.57
C ASN A 287 -13.96 12.51 25.37
N GLY A 288 -13.72 13.21 24.26
CA GLY A 288 -12.44 13.84 23.97
C GLY A 288 -11.36 12.88 23.44
N ARG A 289 -11.68 11.61 23.13
CA ARG A 289 -10.72 10.63 22.59
C ARG A 289 -10.73 10.64 21.07
N PHE A 290 -9.57 10.46 20.42
CA PHE A 290 -9.54 10.39 18.95
C PHE A 290 -10.26 9.14 18.43
N ILE A 291 -11.12 9.31 17.43
CA ILE A 291 -11.87 8.21 16.79
C ILE A 291 -10.91 7.16 16.20
N ALA A 292 -9.78 7.59 15.64
CA ALA A 292 -8.75 6.68 15.12
C ALA A 292 -8.15 5.77 16.21
N VAL A 293 -8.01 6.26 17.45
CA VAL A 293 -7.52 5.46 18.58
C VAL A 293 -8.58 4.43 19.01
N GLU A 294 -9.87 4.78 18.97
CA GLU A 294 -10.97 3.83 19.18
C GLU A 294 -10.99 2.75 18.11
N ALA A 295 -10.74 3.10 16.86
CA ALA A 295 -10.64 2.13 15.78
C ALA A 295 -9.46 1.16 15.98
N ILE A 296 -8.29 1.65 16.39
CA ILE A 296 -7.13 0.79 16.70
C ILE A 296 -7.43 -0.14 17.89
N GLU A 297 -8.02 0.39 18.96
CA GLU A 297 -8.41 -0.43 20.11
C GLU A 297 -9.42 -1.51 19.72
N LYS A 298 -10.46 -1.14 18.96
CA LYS A 298 -11.44 -2.08 18.43
C LYS A 298 -10.75 -3.15 17.58
N LEU A 299 -9.87 -2.75 16.66
CA LEU A 299 -9.15 -3.65 15.77
C LEU A 299 -8.37 -4.70 16.57
N ILE A 300 -7.59 -4.28 17.57
CA ILE A 300 -6.85 -5.18 18.44
C ILE A 300 -7.80 -6.17 19.15
N LYS A 301 -8.91 -5.67 19.72
CA LYS A 301 -9.88 -6.51 20.45
C LYS A 301 -10.48 -7.61 19.58
N VAL A 302 -11.00 -7.24 18.40
CA VAL A 302 -11.75 -8.17 17.55
C VAL A 302 -10.88 -9.12 16.74
N THR A 303 -9.59 -8.82 16.56
CA THR A 303 -8.65 -9.65 15.80
C THR A 303 -8.47 -11.02 16.44
N GLN A 304 -8.70 -12.10 15.68
CA GLN A 304 -8.45 -13.47 16.14
C GLN A 304 -6.99 -13.86 15.87
N ALA A 305 -6.07 -13.26 16.63
CA ALA A 305 -4.66 -13.61 16.63
C ALA A 305 -4.07 -13.50 18.04
N ARG A 306 -3.12 -14.39 18.36
CA ARG A 306 -2.40 -14.35 19.63
C ARG A 306 -1.41 -13.20 19.66
N TRP A 307 -0.74 -12.93 18.54
CA TRP A 307 0.26 -11.88 18.44
C TRP A 307 -0.17 -10.81 17.44
N ILE A 308 0.10 -9.55 17.77
CA ILE A 308 -0.18 -8.42 16.89
C ILE A 308 1.08 -7.58 16.75
N ILE A 309 1.48 -7.30 15.51
CA ILE A 309 2.45 -6.25 15.19
C ILE A 309 1.69 -5.02 14.69
N LEU A 310 1.74 -3.91 15.42
CA LEU A 310 1.20 -2.63 14.97
C LEU A 310 2.33 -1.69 14.56
N SER A 311 2.27 -1.19 13.33
CA SER A 311 3.10 -0.10 12.81
C SER A 311 2.44 1.24 13.09
N TYR A 312 3.18 2.21 13.63
CA TYR A 312 2.66 3.54 13.98
C TYR A 312 3.67 4.65 13.67
N SER A 313 3.21 5.73 13.04
CA SER A 313 4.04 6.92 12.78
C SER A 313 3.74 8.03 13.80
N SER A 314 4.77 8.71 14.33
CA SER A 314 4.63 9.87 15.22
C SER A 314 4.00 11.09 14.54
N GLY A 315 3.90 11.08 13.21
CA GLY A 315 3.09 12.02 12.44
C GLY A 315 1.59 11.69 12.41
N GLY A 316 1.19 10.57 13.02
CA GLY A 316 -0.20 10.18 13.24
C GLY A 316 -0.87 11.05 14.31
N ARG A 317 -2.21 11.00 14.35
CA ARG A 317 -3.03 11.83 15.25
C ARG A 317 -3.25 11.24 16.64
N ALA A 318 -3.08 9.94 16.80
CA ALA A 318 -3.13 9.30 18.12
C ALA A 318 -2.01 9.86 18.99
N THR A 319 -2.28 10.21 20.25
CA THR A 319 -1.14 10.53 21.13
C THR A 319 -0.41 9.24 21.48
N ALA A 320 0.89 9.34 21.74
CA ALA A 320 1.68 8.19 22.14
C ALA A 320 1.16 7.59 23.45
N GLU A 321 0.69 8.45 24.36
CA GLU A 321 0.06 8.09 25.62
C GLU A 321 -1.22 7.28 25.40
N GLU A 322 -2.14 7.77 24.56
CA GLU A 322 -3.40 7.06 24.26
C GLU A 322 -3.14 5.69 23.62
N LEU A 323 -2.17 5.60 22.70
CA LEU A 323 -1.81 4.34 22.06
C LEU A 323 -1.16 3.38 23.06
N ASN A 324 -0.35 3.88 23.99
CA ASN A 324 0.24 3.08 25.07
C ASN A 324 -0.83 2.47 25.96
N ASP A 325 -1.83 3.27 26.35
CA ASP A 325 -2.95 2.82 27.18
C ASP A 325 -3.78 1.76 26.47
N VAL A 326 -4.01 1.93 25.16
CA VAL A 326 -4.66 0.91 24.32
C VAL A 326 -3.86 -0.39 24.31
N MET A 327 -2.54 -0.35 24.13
CA MET A 327 -1.73 -1.57 24.13
C MET A 327 -1.80 -2.31 25.47
N HIS A 328 -1.64 -1.59 26.58
CA HIS A 328 -1.69 -2.18 27.93
C HIS A 328 -3.06 -2.75 28.30
N SER A 329 -4.14 -2.13 27.83
CA SER A 329 -5.50 -2.57 28.12
C SER A 329 -5.90 -3.84 27.36
N ASN A 330 -5.14 -4.22 26.33
CA ASN A 330 -5.51 -5.30 25.41
C ASN A 330 -4.48 -6.43 25.33
N GLY A 331 -3.36 -6.34 26.05
CA GLY A 331 -2.32 -7.35 25.99
C GLY A 331 -1.06 -6.99 26.74
N LYS A 332 -0.09 -7.90 26.64
CA LYS A 332 1.28 -7.70 27.13
C LYS A 332 2.17 -7.24 25.97
N LEU A 333 2.75 -6.05 26.12
CA LEU A 333 3.72 -5.55 25.15
C LEU A 333 5.05 -6.31 25.28
N LEU A 334 5.40 -7.09 24.26
CA LEU A 334 6.61 -7.92 24.23
C LEU A 334 7.83 -7.16 23.71
N ALA A 335 7.64 -6.24 22.77
CA ALA A 335 8.72 -5.44 22.20
C ALA A 335 8.22 -4.13 21.57
N VAL A 336 9.09 -3.12 21.59
CA VAL A 336 8.93 -1.86 20.84
C VAL A 336 10.20 -1.57 20.06
N VAL A 337 10.05 -1.26 18.77
CA VAL A 337 11.14 -0.82 17.90
C VAL A 337 10.86 0.60 17.45
N GLU A 338 11.80 1.51 17.70
CA GLU A 338 11.74 2.91 17.24
C GLU A 338 12.71 3.15 16.08
N MET A 339 12.27 3.94 15.10
CA MET A 339 13.05 4.30 13.92
C MET A 339 12.93 5.80 13.60
N ASN A 340 14.04 6.41 13.16
CA ASN A 340 14.12 7.85 12.85
C ASN A 340 14.20 8.08 11.33
N TYR A 341 13.30 8.89 10.77
CA TYR A 341 13.20 9.11 9.33
C TYR A 341 14.36 9.95 8.74
N LYS A 342 15.01 10.84 9.52
CA LYS A 342 16.03 11.79 9.01
C LYS A 342 17.48 11.30 9.10
N ARG A 343 17.73 10.19 9.77
CA ARG A 343 19.05 9.53 9.82
C ARG A 343 18.78 8.05 9.65
N ASN A 344 19.31 7.44 8.58
CA ASN A 344 19.39 5.98 8.42
C ASN A 344 20.31 5.38 9.50
N VAL A 345 19.99 5.56 10.78
CA VAL A 345 20.73 5.05 11.93
C VAL A 345 19.78 4.10 12.67
N MET A 346 20.26 2.85 12.79
CA MET A 346 19.52 1.67 13.22
C MET A 346 19.03 1.71 14.69
N ALA A 347 18.08 0.80 14.93
CA ALA A 347 17.23 0.60 16.10
C ALA A 347 17.93 0.44 17.45
N GLY A 348 17.30 1.00 18.48
CA GLY A 348 17.43 0.56 19.88
C GLY A 348 16.11 -0.05 20.34
N MET A 349 16.18 -1.19 21.00
CA MET A 349 15.04 -1.78 21.69
C MET A 349 14.74 -0.91 22.91
N LYS A 350 13.48 -0.47 23.06
CA LYS A 350 13.10 0.45 24.13
C LYS A 350 12.06 -0.14 25.06
N TRP A 351 12.09 0.31 26.30
CA TRP A 351 11.08 0.01 27.29
C TRP A 351 9.87 0.94 27.15
N THR A 352 8.75 0.52 27.73
CA THR A 352 7.41 1.09 27.46
C THR A 352 7.29 2.58 27.78
N HIS A 353 8.02 3.11 28.77
CA HIS A 353 7.99 4.55 29.07
C HIS A 353 8.90 5.39 28.16
N GLU A 354 9.93 4.80 27.57
CA GLU A 354 10.93 5.53 26.79
C GLU A 354 10.44 5.88 25.37
N TRP A 355 9.49 5.11 24.84
CA TRP A 355 8.95 5.36 23.49
C TRP A 355 7.95 6.53 23.47
N VAL A 356 7.20 6.74 24.55
CA VAL A 356 6.24 7.84 24.68
C VAL A 356 6.97 9.19 24.58
N THR A 357 8.04 9.37 25.36
CA THR A 357 8.90 10.56 25.27
C THR A 357 9.53 10.68 23.88
N ALA A 358 9.87 9.57 23.26
CA ALA A 358 10.44 9.56 21.92
C ALA A 358 9.47 10.01 20.84
N ALA A 359 8.19 9.66 20.93
CA ALA A 359 7.15 9.98 19.96
C ALA A 359 6.81 11.48 19.93
N GLN A 360 7.17 12.24 20.97
CA GLN A 360 7.07 13.70 20.98
C GLN A 360 7.96 14.38 19.92
N LYS A 361 8.93 13.66 19.32
CA LYS A 361 9.75 14.16 18.22
C LYS A 361 9.11 13.82 16.86
N PRO A 362 9.09 14.76 15.90
CA PRO A 362 8.47 14.54 14.60
C PRO A 362 9.26 13.55 13.74
N ASN A 363 8.54 12.81 12.88
CA ASN A 363 9.06 11.86 11.89
C ASN A 363 9.75 10.62 12.49
N ARG A 364 9.08 9.97 13.44
CA ARG A 364 9.48 8.68 14.00
C ARG A 364 8.48 7.60 13.63
N GLU A 365 8.96 6.40 13.38
CA GLU A 365 8.13 5.21 13.16
C GLU A 365 8.35 4.25 14.33
N PHE A 366 7.29 3.59 14.76
CA PHE A 366 7.26 2.64 15.84
C PHE A 366 6.64 1.32 15.36
N LEU A 367 7.22 0.20 15.78
CA LEU A 367 6.61 -1.12 15.66
C LEU A 367 6.41 -1.68 17.06
N PHE A 368 5.19 -2.11 17.36
CA PHE A 368 4.80 -2.72 18.62
C PHE A 368 4.51 -4.20 18.40
N LEU A 369 5.13 -5.08 19.17
CA LEU A 369 4.73 -6.49 19.24
C LEU A 369 3.95 -6.71 20.53
N LEU A 370 2.67 -7.03 20.39
CA LEU A 370 1.72 -7.29 21.46
C LEU A 370 1.39 -8.79 21.50
N GLU A 371 1.40 -9.38 22.70
CA GLU A 371 0.72 -10.65 22.98
C GLU A 371 -0.67 -10.32 23.53
N LYS A 372 -1.72 -10.66 22.77
CA LYS A 372 -3.10 -10.34 23.13
C LYS A 372 -3.55 -11.17 24.34
N SER A 373 -4.27 -10.52 25.26
CA SER A 373 -4.83 -11.15 26.47
C SER A 373 -5.97 -12.13 26.17
#